data_AF-A0AB35JBG2-F1
#
_entry.id   AF-A0AB35JBG2-F1
#
_cell.length_a   1.000
_cell.length_b   1.000
_cell.length_c   1.000
_cell.angle_alpha   90.00
_cell.angle_beta   90.00
_cell.angle_gamma   90.00
#
_symmetry.space_group_name_H-M   'P 1'
#
loop_
_entity.id
_entity.type
_entity.pdbx_description
1 polymer ?
#
loop_
_entity_poly.entity_id
_entity_poly.type
_entity_poly.pdbx_seq_one_letter_code
_entity_poly.pdbx_strand_id
1 'polypeptide(L)' 'MDRRAFVRRIATVTRRSEAAVYNWISGKYRPDALAQTVIAQELGIPASELFPKEDKVCAQ' A
#
# COMPACT_ATOMS: atom_id res chain seq x y z
N MET A 1 12.16 2.51 -12.90
CA MET A 1 12.27 2.16 -11.47
C MET A 1 11.93 0.69 -11.32
N ASP A 2 12.82 -0.10 -10.70
CA ASP A 2 12.61 -1.53 -10.47
C ASP A 2 11.53 -1.80 -9.44
N ARG A 3 10.51 -2.60 -9.80
CA ARG A 3 9.41 -3.00 -8.90
C ARG A 3 9.91 -3.68 -7.64
N ARG A 4 11.01 -4.44 -7.74
CA ARG A 4 11.64 -5.11 -6.59
C ARG A 4 12.28 -4.13 -5.61
N ALA A 5 12.91 -3.07 -6.10
CA ALA A 5 13.48 -2.03 -5.24
C ALA A 5 12.38 -1.27 -4.49
N PHE A 6 11.26 -0.99 -5.18
CA PHE A 6 10.07 -0.42 -4.56
C PHE A 6 9.51 -1.33 -3.46
N VAL A 7 9.28 -2.62 -3.77
CA VAL A 7 8.77 -3.60 -2.81
C VAL A 7 9.66 -3.70 -1.58
N ARG A 8 10.98 -3.79 -1.77
CA ARG A 8 11.95 -3.87 -0.66
C ARG A 8 11.92 -2.61 0.20
N ARG A 9 11.81 -1.42 -0.41
CA ARG A 9 11.70 -0.15 0.32
C ARG A 9 10.44 -0.12 1.17
N ILE A 10 9.28 -0.44 0.59
CA ILE A 10 8.00 -0.47 1.31
C ILE A 10 8.00 -1.56 2.40
N ALA A 11 8.57 -2.72 2.14
CA ALA A 11 8.73 -3.78 3.14
C ALA A 11 9.56 -3.30 4.34
N THR A 12 10.67 -2.60 4.07
CA THR A 12 11.57 -2.07 5.10
C THR A 12 10.89 -1.02 5.96
N VAL A 13 10.27 -0.01 5.35
CA VAL A 13 9.63 1.09 6.10
C VAL A 13 8.40 0.63 6.88
N THR A 14 7.61 -0.28 6.32
CA THR A 14 6.43 -0.84 7.01
C THR A 14 6.77 -1.98 7.98
N ARG A 15 8.03 -2.42 8.02
CA ARG A 15 8.49 -3.61 8.76
C ARG A 15 7.67 -4.86 8.45
N ARG A 16 7.30 -5.05 7.18
CA ARG A 16 6.58 -6.22 6.67
C ARG A 16 7.43 -7.00 5.68
N SER A 17 7.02 -8.23 5.40
CA SER A 17 7.70 -9.07 4.39
C SER A 17 7.43 -8.58 2.97
N GLU A 18 8.41 -8.72 2.07
CA GLU A 18 8.26 -8.39 0.65
C GLU A 18 7.03 -9.09 0.02
N ALA A 19 6.76 -10.34 0.41
CA ALA A 19 5.58 -11.09 -0.01
C ALA A 19 4.26 -10.40 0.36
N ALA A 20 4.18 -9.75 1.54
CA ALA A 20 2.99 -9.01 1.94
C ALA A 20 2.79 -7.78 1.04
N VAL A 21 3.87 -7.09 0.68
CA VAL A 21 3.81 -5.95 -0.24
C VAL A 21 3.39 -6.40 -1.64
N TYR A 22 3.91 -7.52 -2.14
CA TYR A 22 3.44 -8.12 -3.41
C TYR A 22 1.95 -8.41 -3.38
N ASN A 23 1.47 -9.00 -2.29
CA ASN A 23 0.05 -9.27 -2.07
C ASN A 23 -0.81 -8.00 -2.07
N TRP A 24 -0.31 -6.88 -1.54
CA TRP A 24 -0.98 -5.58 -1.58
C TRP A 24 -1.03 -5.00 -3.00
N ILE A 25 0.08 -5.06 -3.74
CA ILE A 25 0.13 -4.58 -5.13
C ILE A 25 -0.76 -5.45 -6.04
N SER A 26 -0.87 -6.75 -5.75
CA SER A 26 -1.80 -7.66 -6.43
C SER A 26 -3.26 -7.50 -5.99
N GLY A 27 -3.56 -6.63 -5.01
CA GLY A 27 -4.92 -6.42 -4.51
C GLY A 27 -5.51 -7.58 -3.71
N LYS A 28 -4.70 -8.61 -3.39
CA LYS A 28 -5.15 -9.81 -2.68
C LYS A 28 -5.37 -9.55 -1.19
N TYR A 29 -4.56 -8.66 -0.62
CA TYR A 29 -4.62 -8.28 0.78
C TYR A 29 -4.51 -6.77 0.93
N ARG A 30 -5.10 -6.25 2.00
CA ARG A 30 -5.04 -4.83 2.34
C ARG A 30 -4.03 -4.61 3.48
N PRO A 31 -3.12 -3.62 3.38
CA PRO A 31 -2.22 -3.30 4.50
C PRO A 31 -2.99 -2.82 5.72
N ASP A 32 -2.46 -3.07 6.91
CA ASP A 32 -2.99 -2.54 8.17
C ASP A 32 -2.95 -1.00 8.19
N ALA A 33 -3.76 -0.37 9.04
CA ALA A 33 -3.80 1.09 9.17
C ALA A 33 -2.41 1.71 9.40
N LEU A 34 -1.57 1.08 10.23
CA LEU A 34 -0.19 1.53 10.47
C LEU A 34 0.66 1.47 9.19
N ALA A 35 0.57 0.39 8.43
CA ALA A 35 1.31 0.25 7.17
C ALA A 35 0.81 1.26 6.14
N GLN A 36 -0.50 1.50 6.05
CA GLN A 36 -1.07 2.52 5.17
C GLN A 36 -0.54 3.92 5.50
N THR A 37 -0.49 4.28 6.79
CA THR A 37 0.08 5.57 7.24
C THR A 37 1.55 5.70 6.88
N VAL A 38 2.35 4.66 7.13
CA VAL A 38 3.78 4.69 6.81
C VAL A 38 4.02 4.79 5.30
N ILE A 39 3.27 4.04 4.49
CA ILE A 39 3.36 4.13 3.02
C ILE A 39 2.93 5.51 2.54
N ALA A 40 1.88 6.07 3.13
CA ALA A 40 1.40 7.41 2.81
C ALA A 40 2.45 8.49 3.11
N GLN A 41 3.13 8.38 4.25
CA GLN A 41 4.23 9.28 4.60
C GLN A 41 5.42 9.12 3.65
N GLU A 42 5.79 7.89 3.29
CA GLU A 42 6.89 7.62 2.36
C GLU A 42 6.64 8.11 0.94
N LEU A 43 5.40 8.04 0.47
CA LEU A 43 5.01 8.47 -0.87
C LEU A 43 4.55 9.94 -0.91
N GLY A 44 4.28 10.55 0.24
CA GLY A 44 3.68 11.88 0.34
C GLY A 44 2.23 11.95 -0.14
N ILE A 45 1.55 10.79 -0.24
CA ILE A 45 0.18 10.67 -0.74
C ILE A 45 -0.69 10.14 0.40
N PRO A 46 -1.87 10.72 0.68
CA PRO A 46 -2.71 10.24 1.77
C PRO A 46 -3.14 8.78 1.58
N ALA A 47 -3.18 8.02 2.68
CA ALA A 47 -3.60 6.62 2.68
C ALA A 47 -4.99 6.41 2.04
N SER A 48 -5.88 7.40 2.14
CA SER A 48 -7.21 7.35 1.52
C SER A 48 -7.17 7.36 -0.02
N GLU A 49 -6.12 7.93 -0.62
CA GLU A 49 -5.93 7.98 -2.06
C GLU A 49 -5.15 6.75 -2.56
N LEU A 50 -4.18 6.29 -1.77
CA LEU A 50 -3.43 5.06 -2.07
C LEU A 50 -4.25 3.78 -1.88
N PHE A 51 -5.13 3.77 -0.88
CA PHE A 51 -5.96 2.63 -0.50
C PHE A 51 -7.42 3.06 -0.46
N PRO A 52 -8.05 3.39 -1.62
CA PRO A 52 -9.42 3.87 -1.67
C PRO A 52 -10.32 2.88 -0.95
N LYS A 53 -10.91 3.29 0.17
CA LYS A 53 -12.01 2.53 0.78
C LYS A 53 -13.05 2.45 -0.32
N GLU A 54 -13.40 1.25 -0.76
CA GLU A 54 -14.58 1.07 -1.61
C GLU A 54 -15.79 1.50 -0.78
N ASP A 55 -16.00 2.81 -0.68
CA ASP A 55 -17.33 3.33 -0.67
C ASP A 55 -17.74 3.26 -2.13
N LYS A 56 -18.67 2.35 -2.43
CA LYS A 56 -19.33 2.35 -3.72
C LYS A 56 -19.98 3.73 -3.91
N VAL A 57 -19.29 4.68 -4.55
CA VAL A 57 -19.99 5.53 -5.50
C VAL A 57 -20.31 4.62 -6.66
N CYS A 58 -21.47 3.98 -6.54
CA CYS A 58 -22.20 3.44 -7.67
C CYS A 58 -22.47 4.63 -8.60
N ALA A 59 -21.54 4.90 -9.52
CA ALA A 59 -21.82 5.70 -10.68
C ALA A 59 -22.52 4.80 -11.70
N GLN A 60 -23.83 4.63 -11.52
CA GLN A 60 -24.89 4.54 -12.54
C GLN A 60 -26.20 4.03 -11.93
#